data_AF-A0A6G7BWX5-F1
#
_entry.id   AF-A0A6G7BWX5-F1
#
_cell.length_a   1.000
_cell.length_b   1.000
_cell.length_c   1.000
_cell.angle_alpha   90.00
_cell.angle_beta   90.00
_cell.angle_gamma   90.00
#
_symmetry.space_group_name_H-M   'P 1'
#
loop_
_entity.id
_entity.type
_entity.pdbx_description
1 polymer ?
#
loop_
_entity_poly.entity_id
_entity_poly.type
_entity_poly.pdbx_seq_one_letter_code
_entity_poly.pdbx_strand_id
1 'polypeptide(L)'
;MSKISVAITIIFLLLIRTALGQADKEFAVGYADNYDNLPTIHFKTAKEKDYKKSSAVNQLTRSIPTINRNNIIIPTGKGKIKLQKYNDSPNQPDGFRGWEYEGYFPILKCYTLISHSVSEHLDFSDLVLIDSNSAVQNTIISVGDAAVELPIPSPSGRFLTYYYNYDYERNSCFIGLLKIQDGGNRKKGRLSELMSFQTKDWAVDDIRWLDDNSFIVKAYAMQGQGNQKKKRFIYYLTKLDTVVKQND
;
A
#
# COMPACT_ATOMS: atom_id res chain seq x y z
N MET A 1 -35.51 48.13 -26.30
CA MET A 1 -34.87 47.98 -24.97
C MET A 1 -35.93 47.39 -24.05
N SER A 2 -35.83 46.16 -23.56
CA SER A 2 -34.86 45.72 -22.56
C SER A 2 -34.47 44.25 -22.80
N LYS A 3 -33.25 44.04 -23.31
CA LYS A 3 -32.62 42.71 -23.51
C LYS A 3 -31.80 42.30 -22.27
N ILE A 4 -32.31 42.52 -21.06
CA ILE A 4 -31.52 42.33 -19.83
C ILE A 4 -32.13 41.27 -18.89
N SER A 5 -33.31 40.71 -19.18
CA SER A 5 -33.93 39.78 -18.23
C SER A 5 -33.78 38.28 -18.52
N VAL A 6 -33.26 37.89 -19.69
CA VAL A 6 -33.11 36.46 -20.06
C VAL A 6 -31.66 35.94 -19.88
N ALA A 7 -30.69 36.84 -19.75
CA ALA A 7 -29.27 36.47 -19.62
C ALA A 7 -28.85 36.08 -18.19
N ILE A 8 -29.66 36.39 -17.16
CA ILE A 8 -29.26 36.17 -15.76
C ILE A 8 -29.67 34.76 -15.25
N THR A 9 -30.66 34.12 -15.85
CA THR A 9 -31.10 32.78 -15.41
C THR A 9 -30.25 31.64 -15.98
N ILE A 10 -29.48 31.86 -17.06
CA ILE A 10 -28.64 30.83 -17.69
C ILE A 10 -27.22 30.77 -17.09
N ILE A 11 -26.75 31.84 -16.45
CA ILE A 11 -25.41 31.87 -15.83
C ILE A 11 -25.39 31.21 -14.44
N PHE A 12 -26.53 31.08 -13.76
CA PHE A 12 -26.60 30.42 -12.45
C PHE A 12 -26.64 28.88 -12.50
N LEU A 13 -26.78 28.29 -13.69
CA LEU A 13 -26.76 26.82 -13.89
C LEU A 13 -25.37 26.28 -14.28
N LEU A 14 -24.37 27.16 -14.43
CA LEU A 14 -23.00 26.79 -14.86
C LEU A 14 -21.94 26.93 -13.76
N LEU A 15 -22.31 27.35 -12.55
CA LEU A 15 -21.38 27.47 -11.43
C LEU A 15 -21.83 26.53 -10.31
N ILE A 16 -20.90 25.70 -9.85
CA ILE A 16 -21.06 24.64 -8.83
C ILE A 16 -21.55 23.29 -9.41
N ARG A 17 -20.89 22.81 -10.47
CA ARG A 17 -20.40 21.42 -10.43
C ARG A 17 -18.99 21.42 -9.85
N THR A 18 -18.84 21.80 -8.58
CA THR A 18 -17.76 21.23 -7.79
C THR A 18 -18.16 19.79 -7.52
N ALA A 19 -17.98 18.93 -8.51
CA ALA A 19 -17.84 17.51 -8.24
C ALA A 19 -16.57 17.38 -7.39
N LEU A 20 -16.72 17.51 -6.07
CA LEU A 20 -15.85 16.80 -5.17
C LEU A 20 -16.02 15.35 -5.59
N GLY A 21 -15.03 14.81 -6.30
CA GLY A 21 -14.98 13.38 -6.54
C GLY A 21 -14.81 12.72 -5.18
N GLN A 22 -15.92 12.30 -4.59
CA GLN A 22 -15.90 11.31 -3.53
C GLN A 22 -15.26 10.06 -4.15
N ALA A 23 -14.33 9.42 -3.45
CA ALA A 23 -13.72 8.22 -3.97
C ALA A 23 -14.80 7.17 -4.25
N ASP A 24 -14.91 6.74 -5.50
CA ASP A 24 -16.11 6.09 -6.04
C ASP A 24 -16.27 4.61 -5.63
N LYS A 25 -15.30 4.03 -4.89
CA LYS A 25 -15.34 2.72 -4.18
C LYS A 25 -14.01 2.40 -3.48
N GLU A 26 -14.10 1.74 -2.33
CA GLU A 26 -12.97 1.18 -1.57
C GLU A 26 -13.06 -0.36 -1.60
N PHE A 27 -11.93 -1.01 -1.85
CA PHE A 27 -11.77 -2.46 -1.78
C PHE A 27 -10.63 -2.79 -0.85
N ALA A 28 -10.80 -3.78 0.02
CA ALA A 28 -9.79 -4.16 0.99
C ALA A 28 -9.31 -5.59 0.75
N VAL A 29 -8.01 -5.79 0.97
CA VAL A 29 -7.35 -7.09 1.12
C VAL A 29 -6.52 -7.05 2.40
N GLY A 30 -6.07 -8.20 2.88
CA GLY A 30 -5.09 -8.25 3.96
C GLY A 30 -5.66 -8.65 5.33
N TYR A 31 -6.94 -9.05 5.39
CA TYR A 31 -7.55 -9.57 6.61
C TYR A 31 -6.82 -10.83 7.05
N ALA A 32 -6.39 -10.87 8.32
CA ALA A 32 -5.60 -11.98 8.87
C ALA A 32 -6.26 -13.35 8.63
N ASP A 33 -7.58 -13.45 8.86
CA ASP A 33 -8.36 -14.69 8.68
C ASP A 33 -8.32 -15.24 7.24
N ASN A 34 -8.17 -14.36 6.24
CA ASN A 34 -8.05 -14.80 4.85
C ASN A 34 -6.71 -15.51 4.63
N TYR A 35 -5.64 -15.03 5.28
CA TYR A 35 -4.28 -15.53 5.08
C TYR A 35 -4.04 -16.91 5.67
N ASP A 36 -4.77 -17.28 6.73
CA ASP A 36 -4.71 -18.62 7.31
C ASP A 36 -5.10 -19.73 6.32
N ASN A 37 -5.84 -19.36 5.26
CA ASN A 37 -6.33 -20.27 4.24
C ASN A 37 -5.53 -20.22 2.93
N LEU A 38 -4.48 -19.39 2.84
CA LEU A 38 -3.69 -19.24 1.62
C LEU A 38 -2.45 -20.16 1.60
N PRO A 39 -1.94 -20.49 0.40
CA PRO A 39 -0.65 -21.14 0.25
C PRO A 39 0.48 -20.33 0.90
N THR A 40 1.40 -21.03 1.58
CA THR A 40 2.55 -20.39 2.24
C THR A 40 3.68 -20.07 1.26
N ILE A 41 4.29 -18.90 1.37
CA ILE A 41 5.50 -18.54 0.61
C ILE A 41 6.67 -19.38 1.14
N HIS A 42 7.29 -20.17 0.26
CA HIS A 42 8.43 -20.99 0.63
C HIS A 42 9.74 -20.26 0.33
N PHE A 43 10.59 -20.19 1.36
CA PHE A 43 11.90 -19.56 1.28
C PHE A 43 13.03 -20.59 1.32
N LYS A 44 14.10 -20.33 0.56
CA LYS A 44 15.37 -21.03 0.63
C LYS A 44 16.47 -20.03 0.95
N THR A 45 17.44 -20.42 1.77
CA THR A 45 18.60 -19.56 2.07
C THR A 45 19.31 -19.16 0.78
N ALA A 46 19.64 -17.88 0.67
CA ALA A 46 20.35 -17.26 -0.43
C ALA A 46 21.66 -16.61 0.03
N LYS A 47 22.49 -16.17 -0.91
CA LYS A 47 23.73 -15.45 -0.61
C LYS A 47 23.53 -13.95 -0.82
N GLU A 48 24.25 -13.14 -0.05
CA GLU A 48 24.24 -11.67 -0.20
C GLU A 48 24.57 -11.22 -1.64
N LYS A 49 25.44 -11.96 -2.33
CA LYS A 49 25.78 -11.66 -3.73
C LYS A 49 24.57 -11.74 -4.67
N ASP A 50 23.60 -12.59 -4.37
CA ASP A 50 22.39 -12.76 -5.19
C ASP A 50 21.46 -11.57 -4.96
N TYR A 51 21.37 -11.10 -3.71
CA TYR A 51 20.67 -9.87 -3.35
C TYR A 51 21.28 -8.64 -4.02
N LYS A 52 22.62 -8.50 -4.00
CA LYS A 52 23.30 -7.35 -4.63
C LYS A 52 23.16 -7.28 -6.15
N LYS A 53 22.87 -8.41 -6.81
CA LYS A 53 22.60 -8.47 -8.26
C LYS A 53 21.17 -8.11 -8.63
N SER A 54 20.25 -8.14 -7.66
CA SER A 54 18.86 -7.76 -7.89
C SER A 54 18.76 -6.26 -8.22
N SER A 55 17.90 -5.94 -9.17
CA SER A 55 17.56 -4.56 -9.47
C SER A 55 16.53 -4.10 -8.46
N ALA A 56 16.72 -2.94 -7.83
CA ALA A 56 15.61 -2.27 -7.15
C ALA A 56 14.65 -1.77 -8.24
N VAL A 57 13.67 -2.58 -8.60
CA VAL A 57 12.74 -2.22 -9.68
C VAL A 57 11.72 -1.21 -9.14
N ASN A 58 11.57 -0.12 -9.89
CA ASN A 58 10.51 0.87 -9.81
C ASN A 58 10.31 1.52 -8.45
N GLN A 59 11.15 2.52 -8.21
CA GLN A 59 11.07 3.41 -7.07
C GLN A 59 9.77 4.21 -7.10
N LEU A 60 9.18 4.34 -5.91
CA LEU A 60 8.14 5.28 -5.61
C LEU A 60 8.60 6.70 -6.01
N THR A 61 7.82 7.39 -6.84
CA THR A 61 8.09 8.78 -7.22
C THR A 61 7.34 9.72 -6.28
N ARG A 62 8.02 10.73 -5.73
CA ARG A 62 7.45 11.57 -4.66
C ARG A 62 6.62 12.76 -5.15
N SER A 63 6.75 13.22 -6.39
CA SER A 63 5.91 14.33 -6.87
C SER A 63 4.61 13.81 -7.47
N ILE A 64 3.50 14.49 -7.19
CA ILE A 64 2.29 14.74 -8.01
C ILE A 64 1.13 15.40 -7.18
N PRO A 65 0.97 15.27 -5.84
CA PRO A 65 -0.19 15.89 -5.17
C PRO A 65 0.05 17.34 -4.76
N THR A 66 -1.04 18.11 -4.66
CA THR A 66 -1.02 19.42 -4.00
C THR A 66 -1.32 19.22 -2.52
N ILE A 67 -0.38 19.59 -1.66
CA ILE A 67 -0.55 19.53 -0.21
C ILE A 67 -0.71 20.96 0.30
N ASN A 68 -1.84 21.24 0.97
CA ASN A 68 -2.03 22.47 1.74
C ASN A 68 -2.08 22.14 3.24
N ARG A 69 -2.27 23.16 4.09
CA ARG A 69 -2.15 23.01 5.55
C ARG A 69 -2.95 21.82 6.11
N ASN A 70 -4.18 21.63 5.64
CA ASN A 70 -5.10 20.64 6.22
C ASN A 70 -5.47 19.51 5.26
N ASN A 71 -5.07 19.58 3.99
CA ASN A 71 -5.54 18.66 2.97
C ASN A 71 -4.45 18.20 2.02
N ILE A 72 -4.57 16.95 1.61
CA ILE A 72 -3.88 16.35 0.48
C ILE A 72 -4.86 16.32 -0.68
N ILE A 73 -4.46 16.84 -1.84
CA ILE A 73 -5.28 16.85 -3.06
C ILE A 73 -4.63 15.93 -4.07
N ILE A 74 -5.28 14.79 -4.32
CA ILE A 74 -4.84 13.76 -5.25
C ILE A 74 -5.52 13.96 -6.61
N PRO A 75 -4.79 14.27 -7.69
CA PRO A 75 -5.38 14.38 -9.03
C PRO A 75 -5.59 13.00 -9.64
N THR A 76 -6.76 12.76 -10.20
CA THR A 76 -7.12 11.51 -10.89
C THR A 76 -7.79 11.80 -12.23
N GLY A 77 -7.92 10.79 -13.08
CA GLY A 77 -8.73 10.84 -14.31
C GLY A 77 -10.22 11.10 -14.06
N LYS A 78 -10.67 11.08 -12.80
CA LYS A 78 -12.03 11.44 -12.37
C LYS A 78 -12.16 12.82 -11.73
N GLY A 79 -11.07 13.58 -11.67
CA GLY A 79 -11.00 14.86 -10.98
C GLY A 79 -10.11 14.77 -9.76
N LYS A 80 -10.36 15.61 -8.75
CA LYS A 80 -9.50 15.71 -7.57
C LYS A 80 -10.17 15.06 -6.37
N ILE A 81 -9.44 14.18 -5.69
CA ILE A 81 -9.83 13.68 -4.36
C ILE A 81 -9.20 14.60 -3.33
N LYS A 82 -10.01 15.10 -2.39
CA LYS A 82 -9.55 15.92 -1.27
C LYS A 82 -9.58 15.06 -0.02
N LEU A 83 -8.42 14.85 0.59
CA LEU A 83 -8.24 14.05 1.80
C LEU A 83 -7.77 14.94 2.94
N GLN A 84 -8.26 14.69 4.15
CA GLN A 84 -7.76 15.35 5.36
C GLN A 84 -6.34 14.88 5.63
N LYS A 85 -5.40 15.81 5.73
CA LYS A 85 -4.01 15.50 6.05
C LYS A 85 -3.92 15.00 7.50
N TYR A 86 -3.17 13.92 7.72
CA TYR A 86 -2.83 13.45 9.05
C TYR A 86 -2.01 14.49 9.82
N ASN A 87 -2.27 14.61 11.12
CA ASN A 87 -1.50 15.38 12.09
C ASN A 87 -1.33 14.50 13.33
N ASP A 88 -0.11 14.40 13.86
CA ASP A 88 0.23 13.52 14.99
C ASP A 88 -0.24 14.06 16.36
N SER A 89 -1.28 14.90 16.36
CA SER A 89 -1.74 15.54 17.59
C SER A 89 -2.13 14.47 18.61
N PRO A 90 -1.59 14.50 19.84
CA PRO A 90 -1.80 13.44 20.83
C PRO A 90 -3.25 13.33 21.34
N ASN A 91 -4.14 14.22 20.91
CA ASN A 91 -5.54 14.30 21.34
C ASN A 91 -6.49 14.21 20.14
N GLN A 92 -6.20 13.33 19.18
CA GLN A 92 -7.16 13.07 18.12
C GLN A 92 -8.46 12.49 18.72
N PRO A 93 -9.63 13.00 18.32
CA PRO A 93 -10.89 12.45 18.79
C PRO A 93 -11.11 11.05 18.20
N ASP A 94 -11.86 10.21 18.92
CA ASP A 94 -12.34 8.94 18.36
C ASP A 94 -13.11 9.18 17.06
N GLY A 95 -12.88 8.30 16.09
CA GLY A 95 -13.42 8.42 14.74
C GLY A 95 -12.63 9.37 13.83
N PHE A 96 -11.52 9.96 14.31
CA PHE A 96 -10.61 10.70 13.44
C PHE A 96 -10.04 9.79 12.35
N ARG A 97 -9.94 10.32 11.12
CA ARG A 97 -9.23 9.68 10.00
C ARG A 97 -8.40 10.72 9.27
N GLY A 98 -7.10 10.50 9.21
CA GLY A 98 -6.12 11.35 8.54
C GLY A 98 -5.31 10.58 7.52
N TRP A 99 -4.76 11.28 6.54
CA TRP A 99 -4.02 10.68 5.44
C TRP A 99 -2.60 11.23 5.35
N GLU A 100 -1.65 10.35 5.11
CA GLU A 100 -0.26 10.67 4.80
C GLU A 100 0.05 10.19 3.38
N TYR A 101 0.77 11.01 2.60
CA TYR A 101 1.11 10.67 1.22
C TYR A 101 2.54 10.18 1.14
N GLU A 102 2.71 8.96 0.67
CA GLU A 102 4.03 8.31 0.58
C GLU A 102 4.66 8.50 -0.79
N GLY A 103 3.85 8.50 -1.86
CA GLY A 103 4.33 8.69 -3.21
C GLY A 103 3.41 8.09 -4.27
N TYR A 104 3.98 7.89 -5.46
CA TYR A 104 3.28 7.35 -6.62
C TYR A 104 4.06 6.17 -7.19
N PHE A 105 3.38 5.05 -7.44
CA PHE A 105 3.94 3.90 -8.16
C PHE A 105 3.62 4.01 -9.65
N PRO A 106 4.60 4.35 -10.53
CA PRO A 106 4.33 4.54 -11.95
C PRO A 106 3.83 3.26 -12.62
N ILE A 107 4.40 2.11 -12.24
CA ILE A 107 4.04 0.81 -12.81
C ILE A 107 2.58 0.41 -12.49
N LEU A 108 2.12 0.72 -11.26
CA LEU A 108 0.75 0.43 -10.84
C LEU A 108 -0.24 1.50 -11.31
N LYS A 109 0.29 2.70 -11.62
CA LYS A 109 -0.45 3.95 -11.81
C LYS A 109 -1.28 4.30 -10.57
N CYS A 110 -0.70 4.13 -9.38
CA CYS A 110 -1.38 4.36 -8.11
C CYS A 110 -0.64 5.37 -7.26
N TYR A 111 -1.39 6.25 -6.61
CA TYR A 111 -0.92 7.00 -5.45
C TYR A 111 -0.93 6.10 -4.23
N THR A 112 0.09 6.21 -3.39
CA THR A 112 0.26 5.44 -2.17
C THR A 112 0.12 6.37 -0.98
N LEU A 113 -0.76 6.00 -0.07
CA LEU A 113 -1.04 6.75 1.14
C LEU A 113 -1.10 5.81 2.35
N ILE A 114 -0.87 6.37 3.52
CA ILE A 114 -1.22 5.74 4.80
C ILE A 114 -2.49 6.42 5.31
N SER A 115 -3.50 5.61 5.64
CA SER A 115 -4.72 6.04 6.31
C SER A 115 -4.55 5.77 7.80
N HIS A 116 -4.43 6.83 8.59
CA HIS A 116 -4.40 6.79 10.04
C HIS A 116 -5.81 6.97 10.58
N SER A 117 -6.24 6.15 11.53
CA SER A 117 -7.55 6.26 12.17
C SER A 117 -7.49 6.01 13.67
N VAL A 118 -8.33 6.71 14.43
CA VAL A 118 -8.46 6.53 15.87
C VAL A 118 -9.78 5.86 16.19
N SER A 119 -9.73 4.75 16.92
CA SER A 119 -10.91 4.07 17.44
C SER A 119 -10.64 3.60 18.86
N GLU A 120 -11.56 3.89 19.78
CA GLU A 120 -11.42 3.52 21.20
C GLU A 120 -10.09 4.02 21.81
N HIS A 121 -9.65 5.23 21.44
CA HIS A 121 -8.38 5.83 21.82
C HIS A 121 -7.12 5.05 21.38
N LEU A 122 -7.26 4.13 20.43
CA LEU A 122 -6.16 3.41 19.79
C LEU A 122 -5.94 3.91 18.36
N ASP A 123 -4.68 4.05 17.98
CA ASP A 123 -4.26 4.45 16.65
C ASP A 123 -4.08 3.22 15.76
N PHE A 124 -4.75 3.22 14.62
CA PHE A 124 -4.64 2.20 13.59
C PHE A 124 -4.20 2.82 12.28
N SER A 125 -3.44 2.07 11.49
CA SER A 125 -2.97 2.54 10.19
C SER A 125 -3.05 1.46 9.13
N ASP A 126 -3.58 1.84 7.96
CA ASP A 126 -3.66 0.99 6.78
C ASP A 126 -2.96 1.63 5.59
N LEU A 127 -2.45 0.80 4.67
CA LEU A 127 -1.89 1.28 3.42
C LEU A 127 -2.95 1.33 2.32
N VAL A 128 -3.01 2.43 1.57
CA VAL A 128 -4.03 2.65 0.54
C VAL A 128 -3.39 3.02 -0.79
N LEU A 129 -3.81 2.30 -1.84
CA LEU A 129 -3.44 2.54 -3.23
C LEU A 129 -4.63 3.13 -4.00
N ILE A 130 -4.50 4.39 -4.44
CA ILE A 130 -5.52 5.08 -5.23
C ILE A 130 -5.12 5.05 -6.71
N ASP A 131 -5.92 4.38 -7.53
CA ASP A 131 -5.71 4.31 -8.98
C ASP A 131 -5.87 5.70 -9.62
N SER A 132 -4.83 6.17 -10.31
CA SER A 132 -4.78 7.54 -10.84
C SER A 132 -5.73 7.78 -12.01
N ASN A 133 -6.25 6.74 -12.68
CA ASN A 133 -7.16 6.89 -13.81
C ASN A 133 -8.62 6.82 -13.37
N SER A 134 -8.93 5.90 -12.46
CA SER A 134 -10.29 5.52 -12.08
C SER A 134 -10.73 6.04 -10.71
N ALA A 135 -9.79 6.55 -9.89
CA ALA A 135 -10.02 6.97 -8.50
C ALA A 135 -10.45 5.84 -7.54
N VAL A 136 -10.36 4.57 -7.96
CA VAL A 136 -10.65 3.41 -7.10
C VAL A 136 -9.57 3.30 -6.03
N GLN A 137 -9.99 3.09 -4.78
CA GLN A 137 -9.10 2.86 -3.64
C GLN A 137 -8.98 1.35 -3.38
N ASN A 138 -7.75 0.88 -3.20
CA ASN A 138 -7.44 -0.48 -2.77
C ASN A 138 -6.64 -0.39 -1.47
N THR A 139 -7.22 -0.84 -0.37
CA THR A 139 -6.65 -0.83 0.96
C THR A 139 -5.98 -2.18 1.23
N ILE A 140 -4.75 -2.15 1.74
CA ILE A 140 -4.08 -3.29 2.34
C ILE A 140 -4.21 -3.10 3.84
N ILE A 141 -5.13 -3.86 4.44
CA ILE A 141 -5.38 -3.85 5.87
C ILE A 141 -4.14 -4.39 6.57
N SER A 142 -3.72 -3.70 7.63
CA SER A 142 -2.59 -4.18 8.41
C SER A 142 -2.93 -5.44 9.20
N VAL A 143 -1.92 -6.29 9.38
CA VAL A 143 -1.97 -7.44 10.29
C VAL A 143 -1.54 -7.07 11.72
N GLY A 144 -1.25 -5.79 11.96
CA GLY A 144 -0.94 -5.20 13.27
C GLY A 144 -1.53 -3.80 13.39
N ASP A 145 -1.05 -3.02 14.35
CA ASP A 145 -1.64 -1.71 14.67
C ASP A 145 -1.18 -0.60 13.69
N ALA A 146 0.08 -0.67 13.24
CA ALA A 146 0.64 0.27 12.27
C ALA A 146 0.50 -0.25 10.83
N ALA A 147 0.60 0.63 9.84
CA ALA A 147 0.48 0.26 8.44
C ALA A 147 1.60 -0.72 8.04
N VAL A 148 1.28 -1.59 7.08
CA VAL A 148 2.28 -2.41 6.41
C VAL A 148 3.30 -1.52 5.71
N GLU A 149 4.50 -2.05 5.56
CA GLU A 149 5.59 -1.37 4.85
C GLU A 149 5.24 -1.18 3.38
N LEU A 150 5.86 -0.17 2.75
CA LEU A 150 5.55 0.18 1.37
C LEU A 150 5.67 -1.04 0.45
N PRO A 151 4.62 -1.35 -0.32
CA PRO A 151 4.60 -2.56 -1.10
C PRO A 151 5.56 -2.45 -2.29
N ILE A 152 6.12 -3.59 -2.69
CA ILE A 152 7.20 -3.67 -3.67
C ILE A 152 6.65 -4.41 -4.90
N PRO A 153 6.35 -3.70 -6.00
CA PRO A 153 5.80 -4.32 -7.20
C PRO A 153 6.85 -5.17 -7.91
N SER A 154 6.41 -6.30 -8.45
CA SER A 154 7.18 -7.09 -9.42
C SER A 154 7.52 -6.27 -10.67
N PRO A 155 8.56 -6.65 -11.46
CA PRO A 155 9.00 -5.87 -12.61
C PRO A 155 7.94 -5.58 -13.67
N SER A 156 7.01 -6.50 -13.89
CA SER A 156 5.83 -6.35 -14.77
C SER A 156 4.61 -5.76 -14.06
N GLY A 157 4.64 -5.63 -12.73
CA GLY A 157 3.53 -5.13 -11.94
C GLY A 157 2.37 -6.13 -11.81
N ARG A 158 2.60 -7.42 -12.07
CA ARG A 158 1.58 -8.48 -11.92
C ARG A 158 1.39 -8.91 -10.47
N PHE A 159 2.44 -8.81 -9.67
CA PHE A 159 2.45 -9.10 -8.25
C PHE A 159 2.93 -7.93 -7.43
N LEU A 160 2.47 -7.90 -6.18
CA LEU A 160 2.84 -6.92 -5.18
C LEU A 160 3.18 -7.65 -3.88
N THR A 161 4.44 -7.59 -3.46
CA THR A 161 4.86 -8.13 -2.16
C THR A 161 4.88 -7.00 -1.14
N TYR A 162 4.47 -7.29 0.09
CA TYR A 162 4.55 -6.34 1.20
C TYR A 162 4.90 -7.08 2.48
N TYR A 163 5.29 -6.36 3.51
CA TYR A 163 5.62 -6.97 4.79
C TYR A 163 5.22 -6.07 5.96
N TYR A 164 5.17 -6.68 7.15
CA TYR A 164 5.02 -6.00 8.42
C TYR A 164 5.94 -6.68 9.43
N ASN A 165 6.75 -5.91 10.14
CA ASN A 165 7.54 -6.40 11.26
C ASN A 165 6.76 -6.10 12.54
N TYR A 166 6.45 -7.11 13.34
CA TYR A 166 5.61 -6.91 14.52
C TYR A 166 6.33 -6.09 15.59
N ASP A 167 5.72 -4.97 15.99
CA ASP A 167 6.34 -4.01 16.93
C ASP A 167 6.60 -4.63 18.32
N TYR A 168 5.72 -5.52 18.75
CA TYR A 168 5.78 -6.16 20.07
C TYR A 168 6.50 -7.52 20.08
N GLU A 169 6.80 -8.08 18.90
CA GLU A 169 7.47 -9.37 18.78
C GLU A 169 8.82 -9.20 18.07
N ARG A 170 9.91 -9.26 18.85
CA ARG A 170 11.26 -9.20 18.30
C ARG A 170 11.46 -10.32 17.27
N ASN A 171 12.09 -9.97 16.15
CA ASN A 171 12.44 -10.92 15.08
C ASN A 171 11.19 -11.61 14.51
N SER A 172 10.06 -10.91 14.46
CA SER A 172 8.83 -11.44 13.91
C SER A 172 8.40 -10.62 12.72
N CYS A 173 7.92 -11.28 11.67
CA CYS A 173 7.39 -10.60 10.51
C CYS A 173 6.30 -11.41 9.81
N PHE A 174 5.43 -10.67 9.13
CA PHE A 174 4.51 -11.14 8.12
C PHE A 174 4.96 -10.66 6.74
N ILE A 175 4.85 -11.52 5.72
CA ILE A 175 5.07 -11.17 4.31
C ILE A 175 3.82 -11.62 3.54
N GLY A 176 3.17 -10.67 2.86
CA GLY A 176 2.04 -10.92 2.00
C GLY A 176 2.42 -10.80 0.52
N LEU A 177 1.81 -11.65 -0.32
CA LEU A 177 1.90 -11.58 -1.76
C LEU A 177 0.49 -11.40 -2.34
N LEU A 178 0.31 -10.31 -3.08
CA LEU A 178 -0.93 -10.00 -3.77
C LEU A 178 -0.76 -10.18 -5.27
N LYS A 179 -1.81 -10.69 -5.93
CA LYS A 179 -1.96 -10.65 -7.38
C LYS A 179 -2.66 -9.35 -7.78
N ILE A 180 -2.13 -8.68 -8.80
CA ILE A 180 -2.75 -7.53 -9.43
C ILE A 180 -3.55 -8.03 -10.63
N GLN A 181 -4.85 -7.79 -10.64
CA GLN A 181 -5.72 -8.20 -11.73
C GLN A 181 -5.67 -7.18 -12.88
N ASP A 182 -5.56 -7.70 -14.11
CA ASP A 182 -5.67 -6.90 -15.33
C ASP A 182 -7.09 -6.38 -15.50
N GLY A 183 -7.21 -5.08 -15.80
CA GLY A 183 -8.50 -4.43 -16.00
C GLY A 183 -9.22 -4.16 -14.67
N GLY A 184 -8.90 -3.01 -14.07
CA GLY A 184 -9.69 -2.41 -12.98
C GLY A 184 -11.09 -2.07 -13.46
N ASN A 185 -11.98 -3.05 -13.52
CA ASN A 185 -13.40 -2.80 -13.65
C ASN A 185 -13.83 -2.07 -12.39
N ARG A 186 -14.47 -0.89 -12.50
CA ARG A 186 -14.95 -0.08 -11.36
C ARG A 186 -15.92 -0.80 -10.40
N LYS A 187 -16.25 -2.06 -10.69
CA LYS A 187 -17.08 -2.94 -9.86
C LYS A 187 -16.27 -3.89 -8.97
N LYS A 188 -14.95 -4.02 -9.15
CA LYS A 188 -14.09 -4.92 -8.37
C LYS A 188 -12.73 -4.27 -8.07
N GLY A 189 -12.14 -4.62 -6.93
CA GLY A 189 -10.78 -4.23 -6.57
C GLY A 189 -9.75 -4.82 -7.53
N ARG A 190 -8.56 -4.22 -7.59
CA ARG A 190 -7.44 -4.68 -8.44
C ARG A 190 -6.52 -5.66 -7.71
N LEU A 191 -6.66 -5.80 -6.39
CA LEU A 191 -5.83 -6.64 -5.54
C LEU A 191 -6.60 -7.89 -5.12
N SER A 192 -5.91 -9.01 -5.05
CA SER A 192 -6.40 -10.24 -4.41
C SER A 192 -5.24 -10.93 -3.70
N GLU A 193 -5.47 -11.43 -2.49
CA GLU A 193 -4.46 -12.19 -1.77
C GLU A 193 -4.08 -13.48 -2.52
N LEU A 194 -2.79 -13.80 -2.56
CA LEU A 194 -2.27 -14.97 -3.28
C LEU A 194 -1.53 -15.94 -2.35
N MET A 195 -0.60 -15.42 -1.55
CA MET A 195 0.21 -16.22 -0.61
C MET A 195 0.62 -15.37 0.59
N SER A 196 0.99 -16.02 1.68
CA SER A 196 1.53 -15.37 2.88
C SER A 196 2.67 -16.16 3.51
N PHE A 197 3.44 -15.50 4.36
CA PHE A 197 4.44 -16.14 5.21
C PHE A 197 4.53 -15.38 6.52
N GLN A 198 4.73 -16.12 7.61
CA GLN A 198 4.99 -15.54 8.92
C GLN A 198 6.07 -16.34 9.67
N THR A 199 6.83 -15.66 10.50
CA THR A 199 7.87 -16.26 11.34
C THR A 199 8.10 -15.42 12.59
N LYS A 200 8.67 -16.05 13.63
CA LYS A 200 9.16 -15.39 14.86
C LYS A 200 10.69 -15.46 15.00
N ASP A 201 11.39 -15.85 13.92
CA ASP A 201 12.84 -16.09 13.96
C ASP A 201 13.67 -14.92 13.39
N TRP A 202 13.10 -14.11 12.50
CA TRP A 202 13.75 -12.97 11.86
C TRP A 202 12.73 -11.91 11.40
N ALA A 203 13.20 -10.69 11.19
CA ALA A 203 12.43 -9.57 10.64
C ALA A 203 12.97 -9.16 9.27
N VAL A 204 12.16 -8.46 8.47
CA VAL A 204 12.53 -7.98 7.12
C VAL A 204 13.29 -6.65 7.21
N ASP A 205 14.40 -6.53 6.50
CA ASP A 205 15.12 -5.26 6.28
C ASP A 205 14.80 -4.64 4.91
N ASP A 206 14.70 -5.47 3.86
CA ASP A 206 14.37 -5.07 2.47
C ASP A 206 13.90 -6.29 1.67
N ILE A 207 13.14 -6.07 0.60
CA ILE A 207 12.75 -7.10 -0.37
C ILE A 207 13.04 -6.59 -1.78
N ARG A 208 13.58 -7.45 -2.65
CA ARG A 208 13.85 -7.11 -4.04
C ARG A 208 13.43 -8.20 -4.98
N TRP A 209 12.74 -7.82 -6.06
CA TRP A 209 12.44 -8.75 -7.14
C TRP A 209 13.69 -9.01 -7.98
N LEU A 210 13.89 -10.28 -8.33
CA LEU A 210 14.92 -10.71 -9.29
C LEU A 210 14.34 -10.75 -10.70
N ASP A 211 13.09 -11.19 -10.81
CA ASP A 211 12.26 -11.23 -12.01
C ASP A 211 10.79 -11.22 -11.56
N ASP A 212 9.84 -11.51 -12.46
CA ASP A 212 8.41 -11.51 -12.13
C ASP A 212 7.92 -12.69 -11.30
N ASN A 213 8.75 -13.71 -11.11
CA ASN A 213 8.37 -14.94 -10.43
C ASN A 213 9.29 -15.26 -9.24
N SER A 214 10.20 -14.35 -8.89
CA SER A 214 11.11 -14.57 -7.76
C SER A 214 11.56 -13.27 -7.13
N PHE A 215 11.63 -13.29 -5.79
CA PHE A 215 12.16 -12.19 -5.01
C PHE A 215 13.05 -12.70 -3.89
N ILE A 216 13.93 -11.83 -3.45
CA ILE A 216 14.89 -12.07 -2.39
C ILE A 216 14.61 -11.11 -1.22
N VAL A 217 14.53 -11.68 -0.03
CA VAL A 217 14.35 -10.97 1.23
C VAL A 217 15.72 -10.83 1.89
N LYS A 218 16.10 -9.60 2.22
CA LYS A 218 17.16 -9.32 3.18
C LYS A 218 16.50 -9.26 4.56
N ALA A 219 16.74 -10.30 5.35
CA ALA A 219 16.22 -10.43 6.70
C ALA A 219 17.30 -10.11 7.73
N TYR A 220 16.88 -9.84 8.96
CA TYR A 220 17.78 -9.75 10.10
C TYR A 220 17.20 -10.44 11.34
N ALA A 221 18.09 -10.98 12.15
CA ALA A 221 17.79 -11.34 13.53
C ALA A 221 18.60 -10.43 14.47
N MET A 222 17.92 -9.84 15.45
CA MET A 222 18.53 -9.07 16.53
C MET A 222 19.19 -10.03 17.51
N GLN A 223 20.51 -9.93 17.65
CA GLN A 223 21.28 -10.65 18.66
C GLN A 223 21.71 -9.71 19.79
N GLY A 224 21.82 -10.26 21.00
CA GLY A 224 22.24 -9.54 22.21
C GLY A 224 21.09 -9.00 23.08
N GLN A 225 21.47 -8.50 24.26
CA GLN A 225 20.58 -7.87 25.25
C GLN A 225 21.03 -6.43 25.54
N GLY A 226 20.08 -5.60 25.99
CA GLY A 226 20.33 -4.21 26.36
C GLY A 226 20.88 -3.35 25.22
N ASN A 227 21.96 -2.61 25.48
CA ASN A 227 22.57 -1.65 24.55
C ASN A 227 23.50 -2.30 23.50
N GLN A 228 23.71 -3.62 23.54
CA GLN A 228 24.59 -4.34 22.60
C GLN A 228 23.84 -5.04 21.45
N LYS A 229 22.64 -4.55 21.13
CA LYS A 229 21.81 -5.05 20.04
C LYS A 229 22.53 -4.89 18.69
N LYS A 230 22.72 -6.00 17.98
CA LYS A 230 23.26 -5.99 16.61
C LYS A 230 22.36 -6.79 15.66
N LYS A 231 22.14 -6.25 14.46
CA LYS A 231 21.48 -6.96 13.36
C LYS A 231 22.46 -7.97 12.75
N ARG A 232 22.07 -9.24 12.71
CA ARG A 232 22.72 -10.25 11.88
C ARG A 232 21.88 -10.46 10.63
N PHE A 233 22.42 -10.13 9.46
CA PHE A 233 21.71 -10.27 8.20
C PHE A 233 21.73 -11.71 7.65
N ILE A 234 20.59 -12.12 7.10
CA ILE A 234 20.36 -13.41 6.45
C ILE A 234 19.57 -13.11 5.16
N TYR A 235 19.73 -13.93 4.13
CA TYR A 235 19.09 -13.71 2.84
C TYR A 235 18.24 -14.93 2.47
N TYR A 236 17.03 -14.68 1.98
CA TYR A 236 16.08 -15.72 1.60
C TYR A 236 15.54 -15.47 0.20
N LEU A 237 15.59 -16.48 -0.65
CA LEU A 237 15.04 -16.48 -2.00
C LEU A 237 13.72 -17.27 -2.01
N THR A 238 12.72 -16.72 -2.67
CA THR A 238 11.53 -17.48 -3.06
C THR A 238 11.35 -17.52 -4.58
N LYS A 239 10.64 -18.54 -5.05
CA LYS A 239 10.18 -18.69 -6.44
C LYS A 239 8.71 -19.03 -6.43
N LEU A 240 7.92 -18.32 -7.23
CA LEU A 240 6.47 -18.43 -7.31
C LEU A 240 6.00 -19.57 -8.23
N ASP A 241 6.95 -20.23 -8.91
CA ASP A 241 6.74 -21.24 -9.97
C ASP A 241 5.90 -22.46 -9.53
N THR A 242 5.64 -22.65 -8.23
CA THR A 242 4.78 -23.70 -7.70
C THR A 242 3.28 -23.37 -7.71
N VAL A 243 2.86 -22.12 -7.94
CA VAL A 243 1.44 -21.70 -7.79
C VAL A 243 0.82 -21.17 -9.08
N VAL A 244 1.60 -20.58 -9.99
CA VAL A 244 1.07 -19.99 -11.24
C VAL A 244 0.45 -21.03 -12.17
N LYS A 245 0.88 -22.30 -12.11
CA LYS A 245 0.32 -23.40 -12.94
C LYS A 245 -1.05 -23.94 -12.50
N GLN A 246 -1.59 -23.50 -11.36
CA GLN A 246 -2.90 -23.99 -10.87
C GLN A 246 -4.07 -23.04 -11.15
N ASN A 247 -3.79 -21.83 -11.65
CA ASN A 247 -4.80 -20.78 -11.84
C ASN A 247 -4.87 -20.23 -13.27
N ASP A 248 -4.25 -20.93 -14.23
CA ASP A 248 -4.48 -20.80 -15.67
C ASP A 248 -5.27 -22.02 -16.16
#